data_AF-A0A497FS81-F1
#
_entry.id   AF-A0A497FS81-F1
#
_cell.length_a   1.000
_cell.length_b   1.000
_cell.length_c   1.000
_cell.angle_alpha   90.00
_cell.angle_beta   90.00
_cell.angle_gamma   90.00
#
_symmetry.space_group_name_H-M   'P 1'
#
loop_
_entity.id
_entity.type
_entity.pdbx_description
1 polymer ?
#
loop_
_entity_poly.entity_id
_entity_poly.type
_entity_poly.pdbx_seq_one_letter_code
_entity_poly.pdbx_strand_id
1 'polypeptide(L)'
;MLKKKEESRVKRLLKACRILLEKPLELDEAVAAEAGLKLEYVKALRNALADLKMLFPNKPKSWFTRATIRSFYVKEVSRNHWTVEGLRELGDHYTEYHVTFNGSKYACSCYAHMYGYSRKKRICTHIAAVMVYRRVLRRLKLQ
;
A
#
# COMPACT_ATOMS: atom_id res chain seq x y z
N MET A 1 26.08 26.49 3.18
CA MET A 1 24.61 26.33 3.06
C MET A 1 24.27 24.84 3.17
N LEU A 2 23.65 24.41 4.26
CA LEU A 2 23.12 23.05 4.41
C LEU A 2 21.94 22.90 3.43
N LYS A 3 22.12 22.15 2.34
CA LYS A 3 20.99 21.76 1.47
C LYS A 3 19.98 21.02 2.36
N LYS A 4 18.79 21.59 2.59
CA LYS A 4 17.69 20.86 3.23
C LYS A 4 17.51 19.56 2.45
N LYS A 5 17.71 18.42 3.10
CA LYS A 5 17.58 17.11 2.48
C LYS A 5 16.13 16.98 2.01
N GLU A 6 15.92 16.94 0.71
CA GLU A 6 14.58 16.81 0.12
C GLU A 6 13.88 15.61 0.74
N GLU A 7 12.67 15.82 1.23
CA GLU A 7 11.92 14.79 1.95
C GLU A 7 11.57 13.65 0.98
N SER A 8 11.95 12.41 1.33
CA SER A 8 11.69 11.28 0.44
C SER A 8 10.19 11.14 0.18
N ARG A 9 9.81 10.77 -1.06
CA ARG A 9 8.40 10.55 -1.44
C ARG A 9 7.68 9.63 -0.46
N VAL A 10 8.37 8.63 0.08
CA VAL A 10 7.88 7.73 1.12
C VAL A 10 7.45 8.49 2.38
N LYS A 11 8.24 9.46 2.86
CA LYS A 11 7.92 10.25 4.06
C LYS A 11 6.69 11.15 3.85
N ARG A 12 6.58 11.81 2.69
CA ARG A 12 5.37 12.58 2.33
C ARG A 12 4.13 11.69 2.30
N LEU A 13 4.23 10.54 1.64
CA LEU A 13 3.13 9.56 1.61
C LEU A 13 2.79 9.05 3.01
N LEU A 14 3.77 8.86 3.91
CA LEU A 14 3.53 8.44 5.29
C LEU A 14 2.69 9.47 6.05
N LYS A 15 2.98 10.76 5.88
CA LYS A 15 2.22 11.84 6.50
C LYS A 15 0.77 11.86 6.01
N ALA A 16 0.56 11.81 4.69
CA ALA A 16 -0.78 11.73 4.11
C ALA A 16 -1.55 10.46 4.52
N CYS A 17 -0.89 9.31 4.56
CA CYS A 17 -1.51 8.05 4.97
C CYS A 17 -1.97 8.07 6.43
N ARG A 18 -1.24 8.76 7.33
CA ARG A 18 -1.69 8.95 8.71
C ARG A 18 -2.99 9.74 8.76
N ILE A 19 -3.11 10.81 7.98
CA ILE A 19 -4.35 11.59 7.89
C ILE A 19 -5.51 10.69 7.44
N LEU A 20 -5.34 9.94 6.33
CA LEU A 20 -6.37 9.02 5.83
C LEU A 20 -6.78 7.93 6.82
N LEU A 21 -5.84 7.42 7.61
CA LEU A 21 -6.09 6.28 8.51
C LEU A 21 -6.59 6.70 9.89
N GLU A 22 -6.19 7.88 10.37
CA GLU A 22 -6.40 8.35 11.75
C GLU A 22 -7.42 9.49 11.85
N LYS A 23 -7.63 10.26 10.78
CA LYS A 23 -8.56 11.39 10.74
C LYS A 23 -9.64 11.12 9.67
N PRO A 24 -10.61 10.22 9.96
CA PRO A 24 -11.62 9.85 8.97
C PRO A 24 -12.50 11.01 8.52
N LEU A 25 -12.65 12.05 9.36
CA LEU A 25 -13.42 13.26 9.09
C LEU A 25 -12.63 14.32 8.31
N GLU A 26 -11.33 14.13 8.09
CA GLU A 26 -10.54 15.08 7.31
C GLU A 26 -10.96 15.02 5.83
N LEU A 27 -11.16 16.20 5.24
CA LEU A 27 -11.52 16.38 3.84
C LEU A 27 -10.47 15.76 2.90
N ASP A 28 -10.94 15.13 1.83
CA ASP A 28 -10.06 14.48 0.85
C ASP A 28 -9.15 15.49 0.15
N GLU A 29 -9.58 16.73 0.02
CA GLU A 29 -8.84 17.86 -0.52
C GLU A 29 -7.57 18.16 0.30
N ALA A 30 -7.67 18.12 1.63
CA ALA A 30 -6.53 18.34 2.52
C ALA A 30 -5.50 17.21 2.39
N VAL A 31 -5.97 15.97 2.30
CA VAL A 31 -5.11 14.79 2.06
C VAL A 31 -4.44 14.89 0.70
N ALA A 32 -5.19 15.26 -0.34
CA ALA A 32 -4.69 15.41 -1.70
C ALA A 32 -3.55 16.42 -1.78
N ALA A 33 -3.74 17.59 -1.16
CA ALA A 33 -2.74 18.65 -1.09
C ALA A 33 -1.47 18.19 -0.35
N GLU A 34 -1.62 17.55 0.82
CA GLU A 34 -0.49 17.03 1.59
C GLU A 34 0.30 15.93 0.85
N ALA A 35 -0.41 15.05 0.14
CA ALA A 35 0.18 13.92 -0.56
C ALA A 35 0.75 14.27 -1.94
N GLY A 36 0.38 15.42 -2.51
CA GLY A 36 0.58 15.71 -3.93
C GLY A 36 -0.18 14.74 -4.84
N LEU A 37 -1.38 14.30 -4.43
CA LEU A 37 -2.21 13.35 -5.17
C LEU A 37 -3.44 14.05 -5.76
N LYS A 38 -3.98 13.49 -6.85
CA LYS A 38 -5.28 13.92 -7.38
C LYS A 38 -6.40 13.57 -6.39
N LEU A 39 -7.39 14.45 -6.27
CA LEU A 39 -8.55 14.25 -5.38
C LEU A 39 -9.28 12.92 -5.64
N GLU A 40 -9.50 12.56 -6.90
CA GLU A 40 -10.11 11.29 -7.31
C GLU A 40 -9.33 10.07 -6.81
N TYR A 41 -7.99 10.16 -6.87
CA TYR A 41 -7.11 9.11 -6.36
C TYR A 41 -7.26 8.97 -4.85
N VAL A 42 -7.35 10.08 -4.11
CA VAL A 42 -7.56 10.06 -2.66
C VAL A 42 -8.90 9.41 -2.31
N LYS A 43 -9.98 9.77 -3.01
CA LYS A 43 -11.31 9.15 -2.84
C LYS A 43 -11.26 7.64 -3.11
N ALA A 44 -10.64 7.23 -4.22
CA ALA A 44 -10.47 5.82 -4.57
C ALA A 44 -9.64 5.07 -3.53
N LEU A 45 -8.58 5.69 -3.01
CA LEU A 45 -7.71 5.15 -1.97
C LEU A 45 -8.44 4.99 -0.64
N ARG A 46 -9.19 5.99 -0.20
CA ARG A 46 -10.00 5.94 1.03
C ARG A 46 -10.95 4.76 1.00
N ASN A 47 -11.69 4.60 -0.10
CA ASN A 47 -12.61 3.48 -0.29
C ASN A 47 -11.87 2.13 -0.33
N ALA A 48 -10.72 2.05 -1.00
CA ALA A 48 -9.91 0.83 -1.02
C ALA A 48 -9.40 0.44 0.38
N LEU A 49 -9.04 1.42 1.20
CA LEU A 49 -8.62 1.20 2.59
C LEU A 49 -9.79 0.83 3.50
N ALA A 50 -10.99 1.37 3.27
CA ALA A 50 -12.19 0.96 3.97
C ALA A 50 -12.51 -0.53 3.71
N ASP A 51 -12.51 -0.97 2.44
CA ASP A 51 -12.70 -2.39 2.10
C ASP A 51 -11.62 -3.27 2.77
N LEU A 52 -10.37 -2.82 2.76
CA LEU A 52 -9.27 -3.59 3.32
C LEU A 52 -9.42 -3.72 4.85
N LYS A 53 -9.89 -2.67 5.53
CA LYS A 53 -10.20 -2.72 6.97
C LYS A 53 -11.33 -3.70 7.26
N MET A 54 -12.37 -3.75 6.42
CA MET A 54 -13.45 -4.74 6.56
C MET A 54 -12.96 -6.18 6.38
N LEU A 55 -12.06 -6.42 5.42
CA LEU A 55 -11.50 -7.76 5.18
C LEU A 55 -10.51 -8.22 6.26
N PHE A 56 -9.85 -7.27 6.92
CA PHE A 56 -8.79 -7.55 7.89
C PHE A 56 -8.92 -6.72 9.17
N PRO A 57 -10.05 -6.83 9.92
CA PRO A 57 -10.35 -5.93 11.04
C PRO A 57 -9.32 -6.02 12.18
N ASN A 58 -8.68 -7.18 12.33
CA ASN A 58 -7.74 -7.46 13.43
C ASN A 58 -6.28 -7.09 13.10
N LYS A 59 -6.02 -6.40 11.99
CA LYS A 59 -4.65 -5.97 11.64
C LYS A 59 -4.28 -4.66 12.34
N PRO A 60 -3.03 -4.52 12.82
CA PRO A 60 -2.60 -3.28 13.45
C PRO A 60 -2.52 -2.13 12.45
N LYS A 61 -2.65 -0.89 12.92
CA LYS A 61 -2.52 0.33 12.10
C LYS A 61 -1.26 0.35 11.24
N SER A 62 -0.13 -0.06 11.81
CA SER A 62 1.17 -0.13 11.11
C SER A 62 1.13 -1.04 9.87
N TRP A 63 0.31 -2.09 9.88
CA TRP A 63 0.11 -2.98 8.73
C TRP A 63 -0.64 -2.26 7.61
N PHE A 64 -1.70 -1.52 7.95
CA PHE A 64 -2.45 -0.71 6.98
C PHE A 64 -1.56 0.37 6.38
N THR A 65 -0.87 1.17 7.21
CA THR A 65 0.06 2.22 6.73
C THR A 65 1.07 1.65 5.74
N ARG A 66 1.72 0.54 6.11
CA ARG A 66 2.70 -0.15 5.25
C ARG A 66 2.12 -0.65 3.94
N ALA A 67 0.88 -1.16 3.94
CA ALA A 67 0.20 -1.60 2.74
C ALA A 67 -0.15 -0.43 1.83
N THR A 68 -0.66 0.68 2.41
CA THR A 68 -1.01 1.89 1.67
C THR A 68 0.21 2.48 0.97
N ILE A 69 1.33 2.65 1.69
CA ILE A 69 2.56 3.21 1.09
C ILE A 69 3.08 2.32 -0.03
N ARG A 70 3.20 1.01 0.21
CA ARG A 70 3.67 0.07 -0.81
C ARG A 70 2.76 0.03 -2.04
N SER A 71 1.47 0.35 -1.91
CA SER A 71 0.53 0.34 -3.05
C SER A 71 0.90 1.34 -4.15
N PHE A 72 1.60 2.42 -3.80
CA PHE A 72 2.13 3.41 -4.77
C PHE A 72 3.34 2.91 -5.56
N TYR A 73 3.91 1.78 -5.16
CA TYR A 73 5.08 1.16 -5.77
C TYR A 73 4.76 -0.25 -6.30
N VAL A 74 3.49 -0.49 -6.61
CA VAL A 74 3.02 -1.70 -7.29
C VAL A 74 3.05 -1.47 -8.79
N LYS A 75 3.57 -2.43 -9.54
CA LYS A 75 3.48 -2.49 -11.01
C LYS A 75 2.83 -3.80 -11.42
N GLU A 76 1.90 -3.74 -12.38
CA GLU A 76 1.32 -4.94 -12.99
C GLU A 76 2.28 -5.49 -14.04
N VAL A 77 2.67 -6.76 -13.90
CA VAL A 77 3.52 -7.48 -14.85
C VAL A 77 2.65 -8.30 -15.81
N SER A 78 1.61 -8.94 -15.29
CA SER A 78 0.56 -9.61 -16.06
C SER A 78 -0.74 -9.68 -15.25
N ARG A 79 -1.82 -10.18 -15.85
CA ARG A 79 -3.19 -10.23 -15.28
C ARG A 79 -3.28 -10.70 -13.82
N ASN A 80 -2.36 -11.55 -13.39
CA ASN A 80 -2.35 -12.19 -12.08
C ASN A 80 -0.98 -12.09 -11.38
N HIS A 81 -0.14 -11.18 -11.81
CA HIS A 81 1.22 -11.02 -11.29
C HIS A 81 1.59 -9.54 -11.23
N TRP A 82 2.01 -9.12 -10.04
CA TRP A 82 2.48 -7.78 -9.74
C TRP A 82 3.87 -7.83 -9.13
N THR A 83 4.67 -6.79 -9.37
CA THR A 83 5.86 -6.50 -8.58
C THR A 83 5.57 -5.37 -7.61
N VAL A 84 6.22 -5.44 -6.45
CA VAL A 84 6.18 -4.42 -5.40
C VAL A 84 7.61 -4.02 -5.12
N GLU A 85 7.96 -2.76 -5.35
CA GLU A 85 9.28 -2.23 -5.01
C GLU A 85 9.53 -2.36 -3.51
N GLY A 86 10.73 -2.81 -3.15
CA GLY A 86 11.15 -2.93 -1.77
C GLY A 86 11.58 -1.60 -1.19
N LEU A 87 10.96 -1.21 -0.09
CA LEU A 87 11.20 0.06 0.58
C LEU A 87 12.00 -0.18 1.87
N ARG A 88 13.29 0.22 1.89
CA ARG A 88 14.16 0.07 3.06
C ARG A 88 13.59 0.80 4.29
N GLU A 89 12.94 1.94 4.08
CA GLU A 89 12.25 2.71 5.13
C GLU A 89 11.08 1.93 5.75
N LEU A 90 10.57 0.92 5.06
CA LEU A 90 9.56 -0.01 5.57
C LEU A 90 10.17 -1.38 5.92
N GLY A 91 11.48 -1.47 6.13
CA GLY A 91 12.15 -2.71 6.55
C GLY A 91 12.13 -3.81 5.50
N ASP A 92 12.07 -3.45 4.21
CA ASP A 92 12.29 -4.41 3.13
C ASP A 92 13.80 -4.61 2.92
N HIS A 93 14.20 -5.87 2.76
CA HIS A 93 15.60 -6.27 2.56
C HIS A 93 15.96 -6.46 1.08
N TYR A 94 14.95 -6.73 0.24
CA TYR A 94 15.09 -6.95 -1.18
C TYR A 94 14.55 -5.75 -1.93
N THR A 95 15.07 -5.49 -3.12
CA THR A 95 14.66 -4.35 -3.97
C THR A 95 13.29 -4.57 -4.62
N GLU A 96 12.82 -5.82 -4.70
CA GLU A 96 11.56 -6.16 -5.35
C GLU A 96 10.94 -7.43 -4.73
N TYR A 97 9.61 -7.47 -4.72
CA TYR A 97 8.82 -8.62 -4.32
C TYR A 97 7.78 -8.96 -5.38
N HIS A 98 7.61 -10.25 -5.66
CA HIS A 98 6.62 -10.74 -6.61
C HIS A 98 5.38 -11.18 -5.87
N VAL A 99 4.21 -10.70 -6.30
CA VAL A 99 2.91 -11.10 -5.79
C VAL A 99 2.11 -11.72 -6.92
N THR A 100 1.61 -12.93 -6.72
CA THR A 100 0.78 -13.64 -7.70
C THR A 100 -0.58 -14.00 -7.13
N PHE A 101 -1.58 -14.17 -7.99
CA PHE A 101 -2.94 -14.58 -7.62
C PHE A 101 -3.42 -15.71 -8.52
N ASN A 102 -3.75 -16.87 -7.95
CA ASN A 102 -4.16 -18.05 -8.73
C ASN A 102 -5.68 -18.18 -8.94
N GLY A 103 -6.45 -17.11 -8.70
CA GLY A 103 -7.91 -17.13 -8.72
C GLY A 103 -8.55 -17.34 -7.35
N SER A 104 -7.84 -17.91 -6.38
CA SER A 104 -8.34 -18.12 -5.02
C SER A 104 -7.43 -17.52 -3.93
N LYS A 105 -6.12 -17.63 -4.10
CA LYS A 105 -5.12 -17.27 -3.10
C LYS A 105 -4.04 -16.38 -3.69
N TYR A 106 -3.59 -15.44 -2.87
CA TYR A 106 -2.40 -14.66 -3.15
C TYR A 106 -1.15 -15.37 -2.61
N ALA A 107 -0.06 -15.30 -3.37
CA ALA A 107 1.27 -15.68 -2.92
C ALA A 107 2.21 -14.48 -3.04
N CYS A 108 3.23 -14.43 -2.18
CA CYS A 108 4.27 -13.41 -2.25
C CYS A 108 5.64 -14.07 -2.12
N SER A 109 6.62 -13.62 -2.92
CA SER A 109 8.01 -14.07 -2.80
C SER A 109 8.59 -13.77 -1.41
N CYS A 110 8.03 -12.80 -0.68
CA CYS A 110 8.49 -12.47 0.67
C CYS A 110 8.36 -13.63 1.67
N TYR A 111 7.54 -14.64 1.35
CA TYR A 111 7.36 -15.83 2.17
C TYR A 111 8.50 -16.83 2.05
N ALA A 112 9.39 -16.71 1.07
CA ALA A 112 10.55 -17.59 0.91
C ALA A 112 11.78 -17.14 1.71
N HIS A 113 11.74 -15.95 2.34
CA HIS A 113 12.86 -15.43 3.12
C HIS A 113 12.82 -15.86 4.59
N MET A 114 13.91 -15.63 5.33
CA MET A 114 14.02 -15.89 6.79
C MET A 114 12.72 -15.44 7.51
N TYR A 115 12.13 -16.33 8.32
CA TYR A 115 10.79 -16.24 8.94
C TYR A 115 9.55 -16.43 8.04
N GLY A 116 9.72 -17.05 6.86
CA GLY A 116 8.66 -17.30 5.87
C GLY A 116 7.45 -18.10 6.36
N TYR A 117 7.66 -19.12 7.20
CA TYR A 117 6.60 -20.02 7.67
C TYR A 117 5.57 -19.36 8.59
N SER A 118 5.97 -18.41 9.45
CA SER A 118 5.04 -17.67 10.32
C SER A 118 4.28 -16.58 9.56
N ARG A 119 4.88 -15.99 8.51
CA ARG A 119 4.22 -15.04 7.60
C ARG A 119 3.27 -15.71 6.61
N LYS A 120 3.52 -16.95 6.19
CA LYS A 120 2.63 -17.71 5.30
C LYS A 120 1.21 -17.87 5.87
N LYS A 121 1.07 -17.84 7.21
CA LYS A 121 -0.22 -17.86 7.93
C LYS A 121 -0.97 -16.51 7.93
N ARG A 122 -0.39 -15.42 7.41
CA ARG A 122 -0.95 -14.06 7.48
C ARG A 122 -0.67 -13.27 6.18
N ILE A 123 -1.69 -12.64 5.58
CA ILE A 123 -1.50 -11.72 4.45
C ILE A 123 -0.41 -10.68 4.80
N CYS A 124 0.70 -10.68 4.04
CA CYS A 124 1.79 -9.72 4.20
C CYS A 124 1.40 -8.35 3.65
N THR A 125 2.17 -7.32 4.01
CA THR A 125 1.91 -5.96 3.54
C THR A 125 2.15 -5.78 2.04
N HIS A 126 2.92 -6.65 1.38
CA HIS A 126 3.09 -6.64 -0.09
C HIS A 126 1.82 -7.13 -0.79
N ILE A 127 1.21 -8.23 -0.32
CA ILE A 127 -0.08 -8.69 -0.86
C ILE A 127 -1.17 -7.65 -0.60
N ALA A 128 -1.20 -7.10 0.61
CA ALA A 128 -2.14 -6.04 0.96
C ALA A 128 -2.00 -4.80 0.06
N ALA A 129 -0.76 -4.43 -0.27
CA ALA A 129 -0.49 -3.34 -1.21
C ALA A 129 -1.09 -3.61 -2.59
N VAL A 130 -0.93 -4.84 -3.11
CA VAL A 130 -1.57 -5.26 -4.38
C VAL A 130 -3.09 -5.25 -4.27
N MET A 131 -3.65 -5.70 -3.14
CA MET A 131 -5.08 -5.63 -2.89
C MET A 131 -5.62 -4.19 -2.90
N VAL A 132 -4.88 -3.23 -2.36
CA VAL A 132 -5.22 -1.80 -2.40
C VAL A 132 -5.09 -1.26 -3.83
N TYR A 133 -3.95 -1.48 -4.47
CA TYR A 133 -3.66 -1.04 -5.83
C TYR A 133 -4.77 -1.47 -6.81
N ARG A 134 -5.12 -2.76 -6.81
CA ARG A 134 -6.18 -3.30 -7.68
C ARG A 134 -7.55 -2.64 -7.43
N ARG A 135 -7.87 -2.34 -6.17
CA ARG A 135 -9.13 -1.68 -5.78
C ARG A 135 -9.15 -0.21 -6.20
N VAL A 136 -8.03 0.49 -6.05
CA VAL A 136 -7.88 1.88 -6.51
C VAL A 136 -8.06 1.94 -8.01
N LEU A 137 -7.32 1.12 -8.77
CA LEU A 137 -7.43 1.08 -10.23
C LEU A 137 -8.85 0.74 -10.70
N ARG A 138 -9.51 -0.22 -10.05
CA ARG A 138 -10.90 -0.55 -10.38
C ARG A 138 -11.81 0.66 -10.21
N ARG A 139 -11.67 1.42 -9.12
CA ARG A 139 -12.49 2.60 -8.86
C ARG A 139 -12.22 3.74 -9.82
N LEU A 140 -10.95 3.98 -10.15
CA LEU A 140 -10.57 5.01 -11.12
C LEU A 140 -11.03 4.68 -12.55
N LYS A 141 -11.28 3.39 -12.87
CA LYS A 141 -11.87 2.96 -14.15
C LYS A 141 -13.40 3.02 -14.17
N LEU A 142 -14.04 3.20 -13.01
CA LEU A 142 -15.50 3.26 -12.84
C LEU A 142 -16.02 4.68 -12.61
N GLN A 143 -15.11 5.67 -12.58
CA GLN A 143 -15.40 7.10 -12.50
C GLN A 143 -15.30 7.69 -13.91
#